data_AF-R5CEX6-F1
#
_entry.id   AF-R5CEX6-F1
#
_cell.length_a   1.000
_cell.length_b   1.000
_cell.length_c   1.000
_cell.angle_alpha   90.00
_cell.angle_beta   90.00
_cell.angle_gamma   90.00
#
_symmetry.space_group_name_H-M   'P 1'
#
loop_
_entity.id
_entity.type
_entity.pdbx_description
1 polymer ?
#
loop_
_entity_poly.entity_id
_entity_poly.type
_entity_poly.pdbx_seq_one_letter_code
_entity_poly.pdbx_strand_id
1 'polypeptide(L)' 'MFLNFGAPNQEAISSMKVEDAKKYIADGQFGASDMLPKIQAAITYLKANPAGRVLITTAENATAALEGKAGTLITA' A
#
# COMPACT_ATOMS: atom_id res chain seq x y z
N MET A 1 -5.24 -3.00 -3.04
CA MET A 1 -5.13 -3.35 -1.61
C MET A 1 -6.38 -2.88 -0.91
N PHE A 2 -6.80 -3.56 0.16
CA PHE A 2 -8.02 -3.23 0.89
C PHE A 2 -7.76 -3.18 2.40
N LEU A 3 -8.48 -2.32 3.11
CA LEU A 3 -8.72 -2.40 4.55
C LEU A 3 -9.93 -3.31 4.80
N ASN A 4 -9.97 -3.93 5.97
CA ASN A 4 -11.02 -4.84 6.43
C ASN A 4 -11.35 -5.91 5.38
N PHE A 5 -10.31 -6.53 4.81
CA PHE A 5 -10.46 -7.49 3.71
C PHE A 5 -11.40 -8.64 4.12
N GLY A 6 -12.45 -8.86 3.33
CA GLY A 6 -13.48 -9.86 3.59
C GLY A 6 -14.59 -9.44 4.58
N ALA A 7 -14.55 -8.22 5.13
CA ALA A 7 -15.59 -7.70 6.01
C ALA A 7 -16.62 -6.83 5.27
N PRO A 8 -17.83 -6.59 5.84
CA PRO A 8 -18.83 -5.72 5.22
C PRO A 8 -18.38 -4.28 4.99
N ASN A 9 -17.42 -3.81 5.79
CA ASN A 9 -16.81 -2.48 5.70
C ASN A 9 -15.44 -2.50 5.00
N GLN A 10 -15.25 -3.43 4.06
CA GLN A 10 -14.05 -3.48 3.23
C GLN A 10 -13.90 -2.19 2.41
N GLU A 11 -12.70 -1.62 2.40
CA GLU A 11 -12.42 -0.35 1.73
C GLU A 11 -11.17 -0.46 0.86
N ALA A 12 -11.22 0.06 -0.37
CA ALA A 12 -10.07 0.07 -1.26
C ALA A 12 -9.10 1.20 -0.90
N ILE A 13 -7.81 0.90 -0.82
CA ILE A 13 -6.77 1.91 -0.62
C ILE A 13 -6.20 2.29 -1.98
N SER A 14 -6.50 3.48 -2.46
CA SER A 14 -5.89 4.05 -3.68
C SER A 14 -4.58 4.77 -3.38
N SER A 15 -4.48 5.42 -2.23
CA SER A 15 -3.25 6.04 -1.75
C SER A 15 -3.20 6.10 -0.22
N MET A 16 -1.99 6.17 0.34
CA MET A 16 -1.79 6.39 1.78
C MET A 16 -0.39 6.96 2.07
N LYS A 17 -0.22 7.60 3.23
CA LYS A 17 1.11 7.98 3.73
C LYS A 17 1.77 6.85 4.50
N VAL A 18 3.07 6.95 4.73
CA VAL A 18 3.82 6.02 5.58
C VAL A 18 3.25 5.96 7.01
N GLU A 19 2.73 7.08 7.53
CA GLU A 19 2.09 7.13 8.85
C GLU A 19 0.82 6.28 8.91
N ASP A 20 -0.06 6.41 7.90
CA ASP A 20 -1.27 5.59 7.79
C ASP A 20 -0.91 4.11 7.63
N ALA A 21 0.07 3.80 6.79
CA ALA A 21 0.56 2.44 6.57
C ALA A 21 1.02 1.78 7.89
N LYS A 22 1.72 2.53 8.75
CA LYS A 22 2.14 2.04 10.08
C LYS A 22 0.94 1.78 10.99
N LYS A 23 -0.06 2.66 10.98
CA LYS A 23 -1.29 2.47 11.74
C LYS A 23 -2.02 1.20 11.28
N TYR A 24 -2.20 1.02 9.97
CA TYR A 24 -2.85 -0.16 9.42
C TYR A 24 -2.09 -1.47 9.71
N ILE A 25 -0.75 -1.42 9.76
CA ILE A 25 0.06 -2.56 10.23
C ILE A 25 -0.26 -2.88 11.70
N ALA A 26 -0.31 -1.86 12.58
CA ALA A 26 -0.64 -2.06 13.99
C ALA A 26 -2.06 -2.59 14.19
N ASP A 27 -2.99 -2.18 13.33
CA ASP A 27 -4.38 -2.64 13.30
C ASP A 27 -4.54 -4.04 12.65
N GLY A 28 -3.45 -4.68 12.21
CA GLY A 28 -3.48 -6.03 11.63
C GLY A 28 -4.13 -6.12 10.25
N GLN A 29 -4.18 -5.01 9.50
CA GLN A 29 -4.91 -4.92 8.23
C GLN A 29 -4.25 -5.67 7.07
N PHE A 30 -2.97 -6.01 7.18
CA PHE A 30 -2.20 -6.64 6.11
C PHE A 30 -1.78 -8.06 6.50
N GLY A 31 -2.07 -9.02 5.62
CA GLY A 31 -1.67 -10.42 5.80
C GLY A 31 -0.15 -10.57 5.96
N ALA A 32 0.26 -11.36 6.95
CA ALA A 32 1.66 -11.51 7.34
C ALA A 32 2.53 -12.15 6.25
N SER A 33 1.95 -13.04 5.44
CA SER A 33 2.66 -13.80 4.41
C SER A 33 2.66 -13.14 3.03
N ASP A 34 1.90 -12.06 2.81
CA ASP A 34 1.70 -11.49 1.48
C ASP A 34 1.90 -9.98 1.41
N MET A 35 1.04 -9.19 2.05
CA MET A 35 0.99 -7.73 1.94
C MET A 35 1.90 -7.07 2.95
N LEU A 36 1.96 -7.57 4.19
CA LEU A 36 2.80 -6.97 5.24
C LEU A 36 4.28 -6.80 4.80
N PRO A 37 4.95 -7.81 4.21
CA PRO A 37 6.33 -7.64 3.74
C PRO A 37 6.48 -6.55 2.67
N LYS A 38 5.47 -6.37 1.81
CA LYS A 38 5.48 -5.34 0.75
C LYS A 38 5.33 -3.93 1.34
N ILE A 39 4.46 -3.76 2.33
CA ILE A 39 4.29 -2.48 3.01
C ILE A 39 5.53 -2.12 3.84
N GLN A 40 6.13 -3.09 4.53
CA GLN A 40 7.37 -2.86 5.28
C GLN A 40 8.53 -2.46 4.36
N ALA A 41 8.66 -3.09 3.18
CA ALA A 41 9.65 -2.69 2.18
C ALA A 41 9.40 -1.27 1.66
N ALA A 42 8.14 -0.91 1.37
CA ALA A 42 7.76 0.43 0.94
C ALA A 42 8.10 1.50 1.99
N ILE A 43 7.76 1.25 3.26
CA ILE A 43 8.10 2.13 4.39
C ILE A 43 9.62 2.29 4.51
N THR A 44 10.37 1.19 4.41
CA THR A 44 11.84 1.22 4.51
C THR A 44 12.45 2.09 3.41
N TYR A 45 12.01 1.91 2.16
CA TYR A 45 12.46 2.72 1.02
C TYR A 45 12.11 4.21 1.19
N LEU A 46 10.88 4.53 1.57
CA LEU A 46 10.40 5.92 1.70
C LEU A 46 11.02 6.64 2.90
N LYS A 47 11.38 5.91 3.96
CA LYS A 47 12.14 6.47 5.09
C LYS A 47 13.55 6.90 4.66
N ALA A 48 14.17 6.18 3.73
CA ALA A 48 15.46 6.56 3.15
C ALA A 48 15.32 7.58 2.01
N ASN A 49 14.17 7.63 1.32
CA ASN A 49 13.90 8.48 0.18
C ASN A 49 12.57 9.23 0.33
N PRO A 50 12.50 10.31 1.14
CA PRO A 50 11.24 10.99 1.44
C PRO A 50 10.53 11.61 0.23
N ALA A 51 11.27 11.97 -0.82
CA ALA A 51 10.70 12.46 -2.09
C ALA A 51 10.28 11.31 -3.05
N GLY A 52 10.57 10.07 -2.68
CA GLY A 52 10.23 8.88 -3.45
C GLY A 52 8.74 8.55 -3.40
N ARG A 53 8.35 7.58 -4.24
CA ARG A 53 6.99 7.05 -4.31
C ARG A 53 7.05 5.54 -4.52
N VAL A 54 6.16 4.79 -3.89
CA VAL A 54 6.03 3.33 -4.10
C VAL A 54 4.64 3.03 -4.61
N LEU A 55 4.56 2.24 -5.67
CA LEU A 55 3.31 1.83 -6.29
C LEU A 55 3.18 0.31 -6.18
N ILE A 56 2.13 -0.16 -5.52
CA ILE A 56 1.82 -1.58 -5.41
C ILE A 56 0.64 -1.88 -6.33
N THR A 57 0.86 -2.74 -7.33
CA THR A 57 -0.15 -3.16 -8.30
C THR A 57 0.12 -4.58 -8.80
N THR A 58 -0.77 -5.13 -9.61
CA THR A 58 -0.53 -6.40 -10.32
C THR A 58 0.18 -6.14 -11.65
N ALA A 59 0.86 -7.14 -12.20
CA ALA A 59 1.63 -6.98 -13.44
C ALA A 59 0.74 -6.52 -14.61
N GLU A 60 -0.50 -7.04 -14.69
CA GLU A 60 -1.47 -6.71 -15.72
C GLU A 60 -1.94 -5.25 -15.65
N ASN A 61 -1.90 -4.66 -14.45
CA ASN A 61 -2.34 -3.29 -14.19
C ASN A 61 -1.18 -2.28 -14.18
N ALA A 62 0.04 -2.68 -14.56
CA ALA A 62 1.23 -1.83 -14.46
C ALA A 62 1.04 -0.48 -15.20
N THR A 63 0.58 -0.51 -16.45
CA THR A 63 0.37 0.71 -17.26
C THR A 63 -0.70 1.62 -16.62
N ALA A 64 -1.85 1.07 -16.26
CA ALA A 64 -2.93 1.83 -15.63
C ALA A 64 -2.50 2.43 -14.28
N ALA A 65 -1.67 1.71 -13.52
CA ALA A 65 -1.19 2.17 -12.23
C ALA A 65 -0.17 3.31 -12.37
N LEU A 66 0.68 3.28 -13.42
CA LEU A 66 1.57 4.40 -13.73
C LEU A 66 0.81 5.67 -14.12
N GLU A 67 -0.38 5.52 -14.73
CA GLU A 67 -1.30 6.62 -15.03
C GLU A 67 -2.15 7.05 -13.82
N GLY A 68 -1.96 6.43 -12.65
CA GLY A 68 -2.73 6.71 -11.43
C GLY A 68 -4.16 6.19 -11.45
N LYS A 69 -4.50 5.29 -12.37
CA LYS A 69 -5.84 4.71 -12.53
C LYS A 69 -6.02 3.37 -11.81
N ALA A 70 -4.94 2.80 -11.27
CA ALA A 70 -4.94 1.52 -10.58
C ALA A 70 -3.83 1.43 -9.52
N GLY A 71 -3.90 0.39 -8.68
CA GLY A 71 -2.91 0.12 -7.66
C GLY A 71 -3.07 0.99 -6.40
N THR A 72 -2.08 0.91 -5.53
CA THR A 72 -2.01 1.71 -4.31
C THR A 72 -0.70 2.49 -4.27
N LEU A 73 -0.81 3.82 -4.20
CA LEU A 73 0.33 4.73 -4.09
C LEU A 73 0.69 5.00 -2.63
N ILE A 74 1.94 4.78 -2.26
CA ILE A 74 2.49 5.07 -0.94
C ILE A 74 3.53 6.18 -1.06
N THR A 75 3.37 7.21 -0.25
CA THR A 75 4.30 8.34 -0.12
C THR A 75 4.75 8.50 1.31
N ALA A 76 5.85 9.24 1.54
CA ALA A 76 6.30 9.58 2.88
C ALA A 76 5.20 10.27 3.70
#